data_AF-A0A9E7C764-F1
#
_entry.id   AF-A0A9E7C764-F1
#
_cell.length_a   1.000
_cell.length_b   1.000
_cell.length_c   1.000
_cell.angle_alpha   90.00
_cell.angle_beta   90.00
_cell.angle_gamma   90.00
#
_symmetry.space_group_name_H-M   'P 1'
#
loop_
_entity.id
_entity.type
_entity.pdbx_description
1 polymer ?
#
loop_
_entity_poly.entity_id
_entity_poly.type
_entity_poly.pdbx_seq_one_letter_code
_entity_poly.pdbx_strand_id
1 'polypeptide(L)' 'MVVMTEITLDQARAIARLRRRHPGCAVVVHDRPHDIILEVRRGRRTVALERLGEDGSVSGPQPLGLALAA' A
#
# COMPACT_ATOMS: atom_id res chain seq x y z
N MET A 1 0.40 19.79 -7.13
CA MET A 1 0.78 18.99 -8.31
C MET A 1 0.34 17.56 -8.03
N VAL A 2 -0.72 17.08 -8.69
CA VAL A 2 -1.16 15.67 -8.55
C VAL A 2 -0.28 14.88 -9.49
N VAL A 3 0.65 14.08 -8.95
CA VAL A 3 1.41 13.13 -9.75
C VAL A 3 0.43 12.03 -10.11
N MET A 4 -0.02 11.98 -11.36
CA MET A 4 -0.75 10.82 -11.87
C MET A 4 0.28 9.73 -12.13
N THR A 5 0.56 8.93 -11.10
CA THR A 5 1.30 7.67 -11.28
C THR A 5 0.46 6.75 -12.15
N GLU A 6 1.04 6.30 -13.27
CA GLU A 6 0.44 5.24 -14.09
C GLU A 6 0.50 3.93 -13.29
N ILE A 7 -0.65 3.30 -13.11
CA ILE A 7 -0.76 2.01 -12.40
C ILE A 7 -1.39 0.98 -13.33
N THR A 8 -0.96 -0.28 -13.17
CA THR A 8 -1.57 -1.40 -13.90
C THR A 8 -2.98 -1.68 -13.39
N LEU A 9 -3.79 -2.36 -14.21
CA LEU A 9 -5.14 -2.78 -13.80
C LEU A 9 -5.13 -3.67 -12.55
N ASP A 10 -4.12 -4.53 -12.42
CA ASP A 10 -3.99 -5.42 -11.27
C ASP A 10 -3.60 -4.66 -10.00
N GLN A 11 -2.74 -3.64 -10.11
CA GLN A 11 -2.46 -2.72 -9.02
C GLN A 11 -3.71 -1.94 -8.60
N ALA A 12 -4.50 -1.45 -9.57
CA ALA A 12 -5.78 -0.79 -9.29
C ALA A 12 -6.78 -1.71 -8.55
N ARG A 13 -6.88 -2.98 -8.97
CA ARG A 13 -7.71 -3.99 -8.30
C ARG A 13 -7.21 -4.31 -6.89
N ALA A 14 -5.91 -4.37 -6.67
CA ALA A 14 -5.32 -4.56 -5.35
C ALA A 14 -5.65 -3.39 -4.42
N ILE A 15 -5.49 -2.14 -4.88
CA ILE A 15 -5.88 -0.94 -4.13
C ILE A 15 -7.38 -0.99 -3.77
N ALA A 16 -8.24 -1.35 -4.73
CA ALA A 16 -9.68 -1.46 -4.49
C ALA A 16 -10.04 -2.56 -3.46
N ARG A 17 -9.33 -3.70 -3.48
CA ARG A 17 -9.49 -4.76 -2.46
C ARG A 17 -9.04 -4.26 -1.08
N LEU A 18 -7.92 -3.54 -1.01
CA LEU A 18 -7.39 -3.00 0.24
C LEU A 18 -8.35 -1.98 0.88
N ARG A 19 -8.92 -1.08 0.07
CA ARG A 19 -9.95 -0.13 0.52
C ARG A 19 -11.18 -0.83 1.08
N ARG A 20 -11.62 -1.93 0.46
CA ARG A 20 -12.75 -2.73 0.97
C ARG A 20 -12.44 -3.46 2.27
N ARG A 21 -11.20 -3.94 2.47
CA ARG A 21 -10.77 -4.59 3.72
C ARG A 21 -10.62 -3.61 4.89
N HIS A 22 -10.35 -2.33 4.62
CA HIS A 22 -10.10 -1.31 5.64
C HIS A 22 -11.04 -0.10 5.49
N PRO A 23 -12.35 -0.28 5.73
CA PRO A 23 -13.30 0.83 5.65
C PRO A 23 -12.91 1.95 6.62
N GLY A 24 -13.06 3.20 6.17
CA GLY A 24 -12.71 4.39 6.94
C GLY A 24 -11.20 4.65 7.12
N CYS A 25 -10.34 3.83 6.51
CA CYS A 25 -8.89 4.07 6.49
C CYS A 25 -8.46 4.78 5.20
N ALA A 26 -7.47 5.65 5.31
CA ALA A 26 -6.81 6.23 4.13
C ALA A 26 -5.84 5.21 3.53
N VAL A 27 -5.79 5.14 2.20
CA VAL A 27 -4.76 4.39 1.47
C VAL A 27 -3.83 5.39 0.82
N VAL A 28 -2.58 5.43 1.27
CA VAL A 28 -1.50 6.24 0.71
C VAL A 28 -0.69 5.36 -0.23
N VAL A 29 -0.39 5.89 -1.41
CA VAL A 29 0.40 5.21 -2.43
C VAL A 29 1.78 5.85 -2.44
N HIS A 30 2.81 5.04 -2.21
CA HIS A 30 4.21 5.45 -2.31
C HIS A 30 4.79 4.83 -3.57
N ASP A 31 5.11 5.70 -4.53
CA ASP A 31 5.69 5.33 -5.80
C ASP A 31 7.19 5.07 -5.67
N ARG A 32 7.69 4.04 -6.35
CA ARG A 32 9.10 3.62 -6.36
C ARG A 32 9.45 3.12 -7.76
N PRO A 33 10.73 3.14 -8.15
CA PRO A 33 11.12 2.82 -9.53
C PRO A 33 10.69 1.44 -10.06
N HIS A 34 10.41 0.46 -9.19
CA HIS A 34 10.06 -0.91 -9.57
C HIS A 34 8.90 -1.53 -8.76
N ASP A 35 8.31 -0.74 -7.87
CA ASP A 35 7.27 -1.21 -6.97
C ASP A 35 6.36 -0.08 -6.50
N ILE A 36 5.20 -0.46 -5.96
CA ILE A 36 4.30 0.45 -5.28
C ILE A 36 4.11 -0.06 -3.86
N ILE A 37 4.32 0.81 -2.88
CA ILE A 37 3.97 0.51 -1.49
C ILE A 37 2.64 1.16 -1.16
N LEU A 38 1.68 0.33 -0.77
CA LEU A 38 0.38 0.76 -0.26
C LEU A 38 0.42 0.81 1.26
N GLU A 39 0.20 2.00 1.81
CA GLU A 39 0.09 2.22 3.24
C GLU A 39 -1.36 2.47 3.64
N VAL A 40 -1.89 1.63 4.53
CA VAL A 40 -3.23 1.81 5.09
C VAL A 40 -3.11 2.53 6.43
N ARG A 41 -3.80 3.66 6.57
CA ARG A 41 -3.76 4.52 7.76
C ARG A 41 -5.12 4.69 8.39
N ARG A 42 -5.19 4.47 9.71
CA ARG A 42 -6.30 4.89 10.56
C ARG A 42 -5.87 6.11 11.37
N GLY A 43 -6.22 7.30 10.88
CA GLY A 43 -5.70 8.56 11.42
C GLY A 43 -4.17 8.64 11.25
N ARG A 44 -3.45 8.78 12.37
CA ARG A 44 -1.97 8.86 12.37
C ARG A 44 -1.27 7.51 12.43
N ARG A 45 -2.00 6.39 12.56
CA ARG A 45 -1.42 5.05 12.72
C ARG A 45 -1.49 4.26 11.42
N THR A 46 -0.35 3.74 10.98
CA THR A 46 -0.26 2.71 9.94
C THR A 46 -0.78 1.38 10.48
N VAL A 47 -1.72 0.76 9.77
CA VAL A 47 -2.37 -0.50 10.18
C VAL A 47 -2.10 -1.65 9.22
N ALA A 48 -1.67 -1.36 7.99
CA ALA A 48 -1.20 -2.36 7.03
C ALA A 48 -0.24 -1.72 6.02
N LEU A 49 0.68 -2.54 5.51
CA LEU A 49 1.52 -2.26 4.36
C LEU A 49 1.37 -3.40 3.36
N GLU A 50 1.25 -3.09 2.08
CA GLU A 50 1.32 -4.07 1.00
C GLU A 50 2.27 -3.55 -0.08
N ARG A 51 3.12 -4.43 -0.61
CA ARG A 51 3.96 -4.13 -1.77
C ARG A 51 3.33 -4.75 -3.01
N LEU A 52 3.23 -3.96 -4.07
CA LEU A 52 2.85 -4.39 -5.40
C LEU A 52 4.07 -4.28 -6.31
N GLY A 53 4.58 -5.41 -6.80
CA GLY A 53 5.64 -5.42 -7.81
C GLY A 53 5.10 -5.07 -9.20
N GLU A 54 5.99 -4.63 -10.09
CA GLU A 54 5.69 -4.44 -11.52
C GLU A 54 5.23 -5.74 -12.22
N ASP A 55 5.69 -6.89 -11.72
CA ASP A 55 5.30 -8.23 -12.17
C ASP A 55 3.90 -8.67 -11.68
N GLY A 56 3.18 -7.79 -10.99
CA GLY A 56 1.88 -8.08 -10.38
C GLY A 56 1.98 -8.88 -9.08
N SER A 57 3.18 -9.15 -8.56
CA SER A 57 3.35 -9.79 -7.27
C SER A 57 2.79 -8.92 -6.15
N VAL A 58 2.07 -9.56 -5.21
CA VAL A 58 1.56 -8.89 -4.00
C VAL A 58 2.27 -9.49 -2.79
N SER A 59 3.03 -8.69 -2.08
CA SER A 59 3.54 -9.05 -0.75
C SER A 59 2.65 -8.38 0.29
N GLY A 60 1.88 -9.21 1.01
CA GLY A 60 0.96 -8.76 2.05
C GLY A 60 1.68 -8.18 3.27
N PRO A 61 0.94 -7.74 4.31
CA PRO A 61 1.56 -7.21 5.51
C PRO A 61 2.43 -8.29 6.12
N GLN A 62 3.74 -8.15 5.96
CA GLN A 62 4.64 -8.70 6.96
C GLN A 62 4.23 -8.06 8.28
N PRO A 63 4.26 -8.81 9.40
CA PRO A 63 4.21 -8.16 10.69
C PRO A 63 5.17 -6.98 10.61
N LEU A 64 4.67 -5.78 10.91
CA LEU A 64 5.56 -4.71 11.33
C LEU A 64 6.21 -5.31 12.56
N GLY A 65 7.34 -6.01 12.39
CA GLY A 65 8.21 -6.34 13.49
C GLY A 65 8.35 -5.01 14.18
N LEU A 66 7.88 -4.92 15.43
CA LEU A 66 8.05 -3.75 16.26
C LEU A 66 9.47 -3.32 15.95
N ALA A 67 9.63 -2.21 15.24
CA ALA A 67 10.93 -1.61 15.09
C ALA A 67 11.26 -1.31 16.54
N LEU A 68 12.03 -2.19 17.16
CA LEU A 68 12.66 -1.92 18.43
C LEU A 68 13.43 -0.66 18.10
N ALA A 69 12.91 0.47 18.58
CA ALA A 69 13.58 1.73 18.54
C ALA A 69 14.93 1.48 19.22
N ALA A 70 15.96 1.37 18.40
CA ALA A 70 17.36 1.27 18.79
C ALA A 70 18.03 2.55 18.31
#